data_AF-A0A0E2E438-F1
#
_entry.id   AF-A0A0E2E438-F1
#
_cell.length_a   1.000
_cell.length_b   1.000
_cell.length_c   1.000
_cell.angle_alpha   90.00
_cell.angle_beta   90.00
_cell.angle_gamma   90.00
#
_symmetry.space_group_name_H-M   'P 1'
#
loop_
_entity.id
_entity.type
_entity.pdbx_description
1 polymer ?
#
loop_
_entity_poly.entity_id
_entity_poly.type
_entity_poly.pdbx_seq_one_letter_code
_entity_poly.pdbx_strand_id
1 'polypeptide(L)'
;MDSTTEIDLDELLKDVVMPSGDTSVQPPPVSSGFDFDVGQRAPFPDIKAGGLSRDTMFSMAPEARGEANRDPSEPDLTLTHFEKVEKFFSDTPHTLFDTAEFYKAVLKGEGENAQRLHTSLTKFLTTTDPKDRTVFRQQVESAYWNLVSDMVMKIASGKSSKEKQYAVRYGLVLPTLLTTEQKDMFAKVIDENKYCEAVYYLDEWFREIGIGKINPSATDEVKISKRDDNSRFNQLLEKAKGKLQTADNLLRAKSEEISRYEDSIKQQIDSMFSHDMLANFSNVKSPYSESQKQQIMQINERLKKLLNFDKELQNCISDYKEADADVRSLREKADASGGITTNMSGAEGEFDTVKQMAKMTCGRKGNHFPILSREYFRSSSKELGTRENILREMKWLEDIDVQAYCRQYKNQLNRIPPFVILVPTYGDIGFCWEPFDRYNRVTSRGRIVIPMYPKSLKVSLLMATADLRWQVAKEKASYYWMEEGLTGNYYQWFQNQKLKGDIKEYFIQDYITWMIKESEGIQKLDKEVREVFWRYMPFSDSVKAKLKDRALVYQELCQRDLNRQMSDGY
;
A
#
# COMPACT_ATOMS: atom_id res chain seq x y z
N MET A 1 48.07 5.96 -14.75
CA MET A 1 47.81 7.42 -14.80
C MET A 1 46.66 7.66 -13.85
N ASP A 2 47.02 7.94 -12.59
CA ASP A 2 46.06 8.24 -11.52
C ASP A 2 45.54 9.66 -11.70
N SER A 3 44.22 9.81 -11.70
CA SER A 3 43.51 11.08 -11.69
C SER A 3 42.41 10.96 -10.64
N THR A 4 42.81 10.92 -9.37
CA THR A 4 41.95 11.32 -8.25
C THR A 4 41.97 12.84 -8.19
N THR A 5 41.15 13.47 -9.03
CA THR A 5 40.76 14.86 -8.84
C THR A 5 39.78 14.89 -7.68
N GLU A 6 40.30 15.12 -6.48
CA GLU A 6 39.50 15.41 -5.30
C GLU A 6 38.81 16.76 -5.53
N ILE A 7 37.49 16.74 -5.69
CA ILE A 7 36.67 17.91 -5.98
C ILE A 7 36.50 18.68 -4.67
N ASP A 8 37.01 19.91 -4.60
CA ASP A 8 36.79 20.82 -3.48
C ASP A 8 35.35 21.35 -3.51
N LEU A 9 34.46 20.59 -2.85
CA LEU A 9 33.04 20.90 -2.72
C LEU A 9 32.77 22.12 -1.81
N ASP A 10 33.75 22.57 -1.01
CA ASP A 10 33.60 23.74 -0.13
C ASP A 10 33.73 25.07 -0.89
N GLU A 11 34.51 25.09 -1.97
CA GLU A 11 34.56 26.23 -2.90
C GLU A 11 33.27 26.30 -3.75
N LEU A 12 32.71 25.15 -4.13
CA LEU A 12 31.52 25.02 -5.01
C LEU A 12 30.18 25.34 -4.34
N LEU A 13 30.09 25.34 -3.00
CA LEU A 13 28.85 25.65 -2.27
C LEU A 13 28.67 27.14 -1.95
N LYS A 14 29.71 27.97 -2.13
CA LYS A 14 29.63 29.42 -1.87
C LYS A 14 28.68 30.15 -2.83
N ASP A 15 28.52 29.65 -4.06
CA ASP A 15 27.74 30.30 -5.12
C ASP A 15 26.23 29.96 -5.12
N VAL A 16 25.75 29.15 -4.17
CA VAL A 16 24.34 28.70 -4.10
C VAL A 16 23.52 29.44 -3.02
N VAL A 17 24.09 30.49 -2.42
CA VAL A 17 23.40 31.29 -1.40
C VAL A 17 22.41 32.25 -2.07
N MET A 18 21.13 31.94 -1.96
CA MET A 18 20.05 32.85 -2.35
C MET A 18 19.98 34.03 -1.35
N PRO A 19 19.67 35.26 -1.82
CA PRO A 19 19.64 36.43 -0.96
C PRO A 19 18.50 36.34 0.07
N SER A 20 18.87 36.37 1.35
CA SER A 20 17.96 36.50 2.49
C SER A 20 17.47 37.95 2.60
N GLY A 21 16.16 38.16 2.47
CA GLY A 21 15.51 39.44 2.76
C GLY A 21 15.32 39.60 4.27
N ASP A 22 15.99 40.59 4.85
CA ASP A 22 15.86 41.02 6.24
C ASP A 22 14.46 41.58 6.52
N THR A 23 13.80 41.10 7.58
CA THR A 23 12.94 41.93 8.44
C THR A 23 12.90 41.35 9.85
N SER A 24 13.51 42.07 10.78
CA SER A 24 13.52 41.79 12.22
C SER A 24 12.28 42.37 12.89
N VAL A 25 11.52 41.53 13.59
CA VAL A 25 10.52 41.98 14.59
C VAL A 25 10.60 41.05 15.80
N GLN A 26 10.97 41.62 16.95
CA GLN A 26 10.98 40.95 18.25
C GLN A 26 9.55 40.71 18.79
N PRO A 27 9.27 39.59 19.49
CA PRO A 27 8.07 39.44 20.31
C PRO A 27 8.34 39.81 21.79
N PRO A 28 7.33 40.30 22.55
CA PRO A 28 7.46 40.61 23.97
C PRO A 28 7.23 39.37 24.87
N PRO A 29 7.56 39.45 26.18
CA PRO A 29 7.81 38.26 27.02
C PRO A 29 6.56 37.71 27.72
N VAL A 30 6.70 36.43 28.11
CA VAL A 30 5.74 35.56 28.81
C VAL A 30 5.67 35.92 30.31
N SER A 31 4.45 36.00 30.85
CA SER A 31 4.19 36.11 32.29
C SER A 31 3.88 34.75 32.93
N SER A 32 4.42 34.57 34.12
CA SER A 32 4.38 33.41 35.02
C SER A 32 3.07 33.23 35.80
N GLY A 33 2.82 31.99 36.24
CA GLY A 33 2.05 31.66 37.44
C GLY A 33 0.87 30.73 37.21
N PHE A 34 0.91 29.52 37.77
CA PHE A 34 0.14 29.12 38.97
C PHE A 34 0.27 27.61 39.21
N ASP A 35 0.95 27.26 40.31
CA ASP A 35 0.92 25.93 40.94
C ASP A 35 -0.38 25.75 41.73
N PHE A 36 -0.93 24.54 41.71
CA PHE A 36 -1.70 23.99 42.82
C PHE A 36 -1.50 22.48 42.90
N ASP A 37 -0.90 22.05 44.01
CA ASP A 37 -0.84 20.67 44.49
C ASP A 37 -1.77 20.53 45.72
N VAL A 38 -2.00 19.28 46.14
CA VAL A 38 -2.85 18.72 47.22
C VAL A 38 -4.17 18.15 46.67
N GLY A 39 -4.49 16.85 46.72
CA GLY A 39 -3.93 15.73 47.45
C GLY A 39 -5.08 14.95 48.10
N GLN A 40 -5.48 13.79 47.55
CA GLN A 40 -6.29 12.78 48.25
C GLN A 40 -5.81 11.37 47.88
N ARG A 41 -5.29 10.67 48.89
CA ARG A 41 -4.86 9.26 48.88
C ARG A 41 -6.08 8.34 48.86
N ALA A 42 -6.05 7.32 47.99
CA ALA A 42 -6.79 6.07 48.17
C ALA A 42 -5.79 4.89 48.25
N PRO A 43 -6.12 3.79 48.96
CA PRO A 43 -5.12 2.92 49.57
C PRO A 43 -5.06 1.54 48.89
N PHE A 44 -4.22 1.35 47.87
CA PHE A 44 -3.77 0.01 47.44
C PHE A 44 -2.38 0.11 46.80
N PRO A 45 -1.44 -0.82 47.07
CA PRO A 45 -0.05 -0.70 46.64
C PRO A 45 0.12 -0.96 45.14
N ASP A 46 1.00 -0.15 44.54
CA ASP A 46 1.42 -0.14 43.14
C ASP A 46 1.85 -1.52 42.61
N ILE A 47 1.19 -1.97 41.53
CA ILE A 47 1.78 -2.86 40.53
C ILE A 47 1.87 -2.06 39.24
N LYS A 48 3.09 -1.65 38.87
CA LYS A 48 3.40 -1.03 37.58
C LYS A 48 3.25 -2.06 36.46
N ALA A 49 2.04 -2.18 35.91
CA ALA A 49 1.81 -2.75 34.59
C ALA A 49 1.61 -1.59 33.61
N GLY A 50 2.58 -1.37 32.72
CA GLY A 50 2.43 -0.47 31.59
C GLY A 50 1.20 -0.89 30.77
N GLY A 51 0.36 0.09 30.44
CA GLY A 51 -0.90 -0.13 29.74
C GLY A 51 -0.71 -0.81 28.39
N LEU A 52 -0.93 -2.12 28.37
CA LEU A 52 -1.37 -2.87 27.20
C LEU A 52 -2.89 -3.00 27.34
N SER A 53 -3.64 -2.50 26.34
CA SER A 53 -5.08 -2.72 26.29
C SER A 53 -5.36 -4.22 26.29
N ARG A 54 -6.46 -4.65 26.92
CA ARG A 54 -6.94 -6.05 26.84
C ARG A 54 -7.24 -6.46 25.40
N ASP A 55 -7.51 -5.52 24.50
CA ASP A 55 -7.65 -5.78 23.06
C ASP A 55 -6.30 -6.13 22.41
N THR A 56 -5.18 -5.66 22.97
CA THR A 56 -3.82 -5.99 22.49
C THR A 56 -3.34 -7.37 22.97
N MET A 57 -3.91 -7.92 24.05
CA MET A 57 -3.54 -9.24 24.56
C MET A 57 -4.09 -10.40 23.72
N PHE A 58 -5.08 -10.15 22.87
CA PHE A 58 -5.60 -11.12 21.90
C PHE A 58 -5.22 -10.76 20.46
N SER A 59 -4.09 -10.09 20.29
CA SER A 59 -3.44 -10.09 18.98
C SER A 59 -3.12 -11.54 18.63
N MET A 60 -3.90 -12.12 17.72
CA MET A 60 -3.57 -13.36 17.02
C MET A 60 -2.42 -13.13 16.03
N ALA A 61 -1.40 -12.37 16.43
CA ALA A 61 -0.19 -12.21 15.66
C ALA A 61 0.50 -13.59 15.59
N PRO A 62 0.77 -14.13 14.39
CA PRO A 62 1.47 -15.40 14.18
C PRO A 62 2.77 -15.52 15.00
N GLU A 63 3.41 -14.38 15.25
CA GLU A 63 4.63 -14.20 16.04
C GLU A 63 4.49 -14.71 17.49
N ALA A 64 3.31 -14.57 18.10
CA ALA A 64 3.03 -15.07 19.46
C ALA A 64 2.91 -16.61 19.51
N ARG A 65 2.71 -17.26 18.35
CA ARG A 65 2.64 -18.73 18.18
C ARG A 65 3.98 -19.35 17.74
N GLY A 66 5.05 -18.55 17.62
CA GLY A 66 6.36 -19.02 17.16
C GLY A 66 6.49 -19.15 15.64
N GLU A 67 5.59 -18.55 14.87
CA GLU A 67 5.69 -18.47 13.42
C GLU A 67 6.70 -17.38 12.99
N ALA A 68 7.21 -17.48 11.76
CA ALA A 68 8.15 -16.50 11.22
C ALA A 68 7.54 -15.10 11.18
N ASN A 69 8.37 -14.07 11.43
CA ASN A 69 7.94 -12.67 11.34
C ASN A 69 7.28 -12.40 9.99
N ARG A 70 6.15 -11.68 10.01
CA ARG A 70 5.44 -11.32 8.78
C ARG A 70 6.35 -10.53 7.86
N ASP A 71 6.39 -10.89 6.58
CA ASP A 71 7.06 -10.10 5.55
C ASP A 71 6.02 -9.22 4.82
N PRO A 72 6.20 -7.89 4.78
CA PRO A 72 5.25 -7.01 4.10
C PRO A 72 5.15 -7.27 2.59
N SER A 73 6.15 -7.92 1.98
CA SER A 73 6.14 -8.25 0.56
C SER A 73 5.24 -9.44 0.23
N GLU A 74 4.98 -10.31 1.20
CA GLU A 74 4.14 -11.50 1.00
C GLU A 74 2.68 -11.21 1.36
N PRO A 75 1.71 -11.72 0.59
CA PRO A 75 0.30 -11.55 0.90
C PRO A 75 -0.11 -12.45 2.08
N ASP A 76 -0.59 -11.85 3.16
CA ASP A 76 -1.14 -12.57 4.30
C ASP A 76 -2.67 -12.59 4.22
N LEU A 77 -3.21 -13.75 3.83
CA LEU A 77 -4.65 -13.94 3.63
C LEU A 77 -5.43 -14.10 4.95
N THR A 78 -4.74 -14.14 6.10
CA THR A 78 -5.39 -14.26 7.41
C THR A 78 -5.91 -12.91 7.92
N LEU A 79 -5.28 -11.81 7.47
CA LEU A 79 -5.61 -10.44 7.83
C LEU A 79 -6.96 -10.02 7.23
N THR A 80 -7.77 -9.33 8.03
CA THR A 80 -9.13 -8.94 7.65
C THR A 80 -9.32 -7.45 7.41
N HIS A 81 -8.44 -6.60 7.96
CA HIS A 81 -8.55 -5.15 7.83
C HIS A 81 -7.20 -4.47 8.08
N PHE A 82 -7.08 -3.19 7.70
CA PHE A 82 -5.97 -2.34 8.14
C PHE A 82 -6.13 -1.89 9.58
N GLU A 83 -5.03 -1.99 10.33
CA GLU A 83 -4.93 -1.43 11.67
C GLU A 83 -5.04 0.09 11.69
N LYS A 84 -5.56 0.63 12.78
CA LYS A 84 -5.65 2.08 12.95
C LYS A 84 -4.26 2.66 13.19
N VAL A 85 -3.88 3.64 12.38
CA VAL A 85 -2.63 4.38 12.57
C VAL A 85 -2.74 5.32 13.78
N GLU A 86 -1.87 5.14 14.76
CA GLU A 86 -1.85 5.96 15.98
C GLU A 86 -0.82 7.09 15.91
N LYS A 87 0.36 6.81 15.33
CA LYS A 87 1.48 7.75 15.23
C LYS A 87 1.84 8.00 13.77
N PHE A 88 1.80 9.26 13.34
CA PHE A 88 2.06 9.69 11.96
C PHE A 88 3.48 10.25 11.76
N PHE A 89 4.09 10.77 12.82
CA PHE A 89 5.39 11.42 12.81
C PHE A 89 6.15 11.08 14.09
N SER A 90 7.47 11.07 14.02
CA SER A 90 8.35 11.05 15.18
C SER A 90 8.25 12.36 15.97
N ASP A 91 8.39 12.27 17.29
CA ASP A 91 8.23 13.43 18.18
C ASP A 91 9.38 14.43 17.96
N THR A 92 10.59 13.90 17.78
CA THR A 92 11.82 14.66 17.52
C THR A 92 12.27 14.49 16.07
N PRO A 93 12.52 15.59 15.33
CA PRO A 93 13.13 15.51 14.00
C PRO A 93 14.57 15.01 14.12
N HIS A 94 15.04 14.25 13.13
CA HIS A 94 16.47 13.97 13.00
C HIS A 94 17.22 15.22 12.49
N THR A 95 18.52 15.31 12.73
CA THR A 95 19.32 16.51 12.39
C THR A 95 20.07 16.43 11.05
N LEU A 96 19.89 15.37 10.26
CA LEU A 96 20.61 15.17 8.99
C LEU A 96 20.43 16.35 8.02
N PHE A 97 19.24 16.94 7.96
CA PHE A 97 18.93 18.06 7.07
C PHE A 97 19.42 19.43 7.56
N ASP A 98 19.99 19.51 8.75
CA ASP A 98 20.57 20.74 9.30
C ASP A 98 22.04 20.91 8.92
N THR A 99 22.66 19.83 8.43
CA THR A 99 24.08 19.84 8.07
C THR A 99 24.28 20.44 6.67
N ALA A 100 25.27 21.33 6.54
CA ALA A 100 25.73 21.80 5.23
C ALA A 100 26.36 20.66 4.40
N GLU A 101 26.78 19.59 5.08
CA GLU A 101 27.39 18.40 4.49
C GLU A 101 26.39 17.46 3.80
N PHE A 102 25.08 17.60 4.05
CA PHE A 102 24.06 16.72 3.46
C PHE A 102 24.18 16.66 1.93
N TYR A 103 24.26 17.82 1.28
CA TYR A 103 24.38 17.90 -0.18
C TYR A 103 25.66 17.24 -0.69
N LYS A 104 26.79 17.45 0.00
CA LYS A 104 28.06 16.79 -0.33
C LYS A 104 27.96 15.28 -0.17
N ALA A 105 27.33 14.80 0.90
CA ALA A 105 27.13 13.38 1.18
C ALA A 105 26.26 12.69 0.10
N VAL A 106 25.22 13.37 -0.40
CA VAL A 106 24.41 12.90 -1.53
C VAL A 106 25.28 12.72 -2.78
N LEU A 107 26.11 13.70 -3.12
CA LEU A 107 26.93 13.67 -4.34
C LEU A 107 28.20 12.80 -4.23
N LYS A 108 28.65 12.50 -3.02
CA LYS A 108 29.93 11.82 -2.77
C LYS A 108 29.98 10.45 -3.44
N GLY A 109 30.96 10.24 -4.31
CA GLY A 109 31.21 8.96 -4.96
C GLY A 109 30.27 8.63 -6.14
N GLU A 110 29.58 9.62 -6.71
CA GLU A 110 28.73 9.47 -7.92
C GLU A 110 29.37 10.07 -9.20
N GLY A 111 30.66 10.43 -9.15
CA GLY A 111 31.47 10.78 -10.33
C GLY A 111 30.92 11.92 -11.18
N GLU A 112 30.91 11.72 -12.51
CA GLU A 112 30.49 12.73 -13.48
C GLU A 112 29.01 13.14 -13.33
N ASN A 113 28.13 12.22 -12.97
CA ASN A 113 26.70 12.51 -12.83
C ASN A 113 26.42 13.49 -11.68
N ALA A 114 27.18 13.39 -10.58
CA ALA A 114 27.15 14.38 -9.51
C ALA A 114 27.61 15.77 -9.97
N GLN A 115 28.71 15.84 -10.72
CA GLN A 115 29.23 17.12 -11.25
C GLN A 115 28.23 17.77 -12.21
N ARG A 116 27.60 16.97 -13.09
CA ARG A 116 26.56 17.44 -14.02
C ARG A 116 25.35 17.98 -13.26
N LEU A 117 24.86 17.26 -12.25
CA LEU A 117 23.74 17.74 -11.44
C LEU A 117 24.09 19.05 -10.72
N HIS A 118 25.26 19.12 -10.09
CA HIS A 118 25.69 20.34 -9.42
C HIS A 118 25.74 21.53 -10.37
N THR A 119 26.40 21.37 -11.52
CA THR A 119 26.51 22.43 -12.54
C THR A 119 25.15 22.89 -13.04
N SER A 120 24.26 21.96 -13.38
CA SER A 120 22.91 22.28 -13.86
C SER A 120 22.05 22.93 -12.78
N LEU A 121 22.15 22.47 -11.53
CA LEU A 121 21.39 23.02 -10.41
C LEU A 121 21.86 24.43 -10.06
N THR A 122 23.16 24.68 -10.01
CA THR A 122 23.72 26.03 -9.79
C THR A 122 23.23 26.99 -10.86
N LYS A 123 23.31 26.62 -12.14
CA LYS A 123 22.78 27.44 -13.24
C LYS A 123 21.28 27.69 -13.09
N PHE A 124 20.49 26.67 -12.76
CA PHE A 124 19.05 26.82 -12.56
C PHE A 124 18.70 27.79 -11.41
N LEU A 125 19.46 27.76 -10.31
CA LEU A 125 19.21 28.59 -9.13
C LEU A 125 19.68 30.04 -9.33
N THR A 126 20.78 30.28 -10.02
CA THR A 126 21.36 31.63 -10.21
C THR A 126 20.79 32.39 -11.41
N THR A 127 20.16 31.68 -12.35
CA THR A 127 19.62 32.32 -13.58
C THR A 127 18.41 33.20 -13.30
N THR A 128 18.46 34.42 -13.83
CA THR A 128 17.36 35.40 -13.77
C THR A 128 16.50 35.45 -15.03
N ASP A 129 16.98 34.96 -16.19
CA ASP A 129 16.20 34.91 -17.44
C ASP A 129 15.18 33.74 -17.42
N PRO A 130 13.87 33.98 -17.60
CA PRO A 130 12.85 32.93 -17.66
C PRO A 130 13.05 31.87 -18.76
N LYS A 131 13.62 32.25 -19.92
CA LYS A 131 13.86 31.31 -21.04
C LYS A 131 14.96 30.33 -20.68
N ASP A 132 16.08 30.85 -20.21
CA ASP A 132 17.22 30.04 -19.78
C ASP A 132 16.88 29.19 -18.57
N ARG A 133 16.09 29.72 -17.62
CA ARG A 133 15.58 28.96 -16.46
C ARG A 133 14.81 27.70 -16.89
N THR A 134 14.03 27.78 -17.98
CA THR A 134 13.29 26.62 -18.51
C THR A 134 14.24 25.56 -19.09
N VAL A 135 15.30 25.98 -19.79
CA VAL A 135 16.33 25.09 -20.33
C VAL A 135 17.11 24.43 -19.19
N PHE A 136 17.59 25.21 -18.21
CA PHE A 136 18.31 24.67 -17.06
C PHE A 136 17.44 23.75 -16.22
N ARG A 137 16.13 24.02 -16.09
CA ARG A 137 15.18 23.11 -15.44
C ARG A 137 15.17 21.72 -16.10
N GLN A 138 15.15 21.65 -17.43
CA GLN A 138 15.20 20.37 -18.16
C GLN A 138 16.57 19.67 -17.99
N GLN A 139 17.66 20.44 -17.96
CA GLN A 139 18.99 19.89 -17.69
C GLN A 139 19.09 19.31 -16.28
N VAL A 140 18.54 19.99 -15.27
CA VAL A 140 18.45 19.49 -13.89
C VAL A 140 17.63 18.20 -13.83
N GLU A 141 16.49 18.15 -14.53
CA GLU A 141 15.65 16.95 -14.59
C GLU A 141 16.43 15.76 -15.14
N SER A 142 17.12 15.93 -16.27
CA SER A 142 17.97 14.89 -16.87
C SER A 142 19.13 14.48 -15.95
N ALA A 143 19.86 15.46 -15.41
CA ALA A 143 21.01 15.21 -14.54
C ALA A 143 20.62 14.52 -13.23
N TYR A 144 19.48 14.87 -12.64
CA TYR A 144 18.96 14.22 -11.44
C TYR A 144 18.68 12.75 -11.68
N TRP A 145 17.98 12.41 -12.77
CA TRP A 145 17.68 11.01 -13.06
C TRP A 145 18.96 10.21 -13.34
N ASN A 146 19.93 10.77 -14.05
CA ASN A 146 21.22 10.09 -14.25
C ASN A 146 21.95 9.84 -12.93
N LEU A 147 21.92 10.80 -12.00
CA LEU A 147 22.46 10.62 -10.66
C LEU A 147 21.73 9.50 -9.89
N VAL A 148 20.40 9.48 -9.93
CA VAL A 148 19.60 8.43 -9.26
C VAL A 148 19.92 7.05 -9.81
N SER A 149 20.16 6.91 -11.12
CA SER A 149 20.56 5.64 -11.75
C SER A 149 21.78 5.01 -11.06
N ASP A 150 22.81 5.82 -10.75
CA ASP A 150 24.01 5.35 -10.04
C ASP A 150 23.71 4.99 -8.57
N MET A 151 22.82 5.74 -7.93
CA MET A 151 22.41 5.50 -6.54
C MET A 151 21.58 4.22 -6.39
N VAL A 152 20.71 3.89 -7.36
CA VAL A 152 19.86 2.68 -7.32
C VAL A 152 20.70 1.44 -7.11
N MET A 153 21.84 1.30 -7.77
CA MET A 153 22.75 0.16 -7.61
C MET A 153 23.31 0.04 -6.19
N LYS A 154 23.67 1.18 -5.59
CA LYS A 154 24.17 1.22 -4.20
C LYS A 154 23.07 0.93 -3.19
N ILE A 155 21.84 1.39 -3.47
CA ILE A 155 20.66 1.11 -2.64
C ILE A 155 20.29 -0.37 -2.72
N ALA A 156 20.21 -0.93 -3.93
CA ALA A 156 19.91 -2.34 -4.19
C ALA A 156 20.90 -3.29 -3.50
N SER A 157 22.18 -2.90 -3.40
CA SER A 157 23.22 -3.66 -2.67
C SER A 157 23.29 -3.39 -1.17
N GLY A 158 22.44 -2.52 -0.61
CA GLY A 158 22.44 -2.15 0.81
C GLY A 158 23.66 -1.34 1.26
N LYS A 159 24.43 -0.76 0.32
CA LYS A 159 25.66 0.02 0.58
C LYS A 159 25.45 1.54 0.55
N SER A 160 24.20 1.99 0.41
CA SER A 160 23.86 3.41 0.29
C SER A 160 23.78 4.11 1.65
N SER A 161 24.26 5.35 1.74
CA SER A 161 24.14 6.18 2.93
C SER A 161 22.71 6.72 3.10
N LYS A 162 22.39 7.23 4.29
CA LYS A 162 21.03 7.71 4.59
C LYS A 162 20.64 8.93 3.77
N GLU A 163 21.60 9.82 3.49
CA GLU A 163 21.40 11.01 2.68
C GLU A 163 21.01 10.64 1.24
N LYS A 164 21.66 9.63 0.67
CA LYS A 164 21.32 9.11 -0.67
C LYS A 164 19.96 8.42 -0.69
N GLN A 165 19.63 7.67 0.38
CA GLN A 165 18.28 7.11 0.54
C GLN A 165 17.23 8.22 0.56
N TYR A 166 17.43 9.30 1.32
CA TYR A 166 16.51 10.43 1.34
C TYR A 166 16.45 11.24 0.04
N ALA A 167 17.57 11.33 -0.70
CA ALA A 167 17.58 11.92 -2.03
C ALA A 167 16.65 11.14 -2.99
N VAL A 168 16.71 9.81 -2.98
CA VAL A 168 15.83 8.96 -3.82
C VAL A 168 14.40 8.90 -3.28
N ARG A 169 14.22 8.83 -1.96
CA ARG A 169 12.93 8.74 -1.27
C ARG A 169 12.07 9.98 -1.48
N TYR A 170 12.65 11.16 -1.27
CA TYR A 170 11.90 12.42 -1.25
C TYR A 170 12.22 13.33 -2.45
N GLY A 171 13.22 13.02 -3.27
CA GLY A 171 13.81 14.02 -4.17
C GLY A 171 14.60 15.09 -3.41
N LEU A 172 14.93 14.85 -2.14
CA LEU A 172 15.58 15.83 -1.26
C LEU A 172 17.09 15.78 -1.46
N VAL A 173 17.59 16.62 -2.38
CA VAL A 173 19.03 16.73 -2.69
C VAL A 173 19.67 17.85 -1.89
N LEU A 174 19.04 19.03 -1.85
CA LEU A 174 19.56 20.23 -1.19
C LEU A 174 18.53 20.76 -0.18
N PRO A 175 18.73 20.54 1.14
CA PRO A 175 17.76 20.92 2.17
C PRO A 175 17.42 22.41 2.22
N THR A 176 18.35 23.28 1.79
CA THR A 176 18.15 24.74 1.76
C THR A 176 17.11 25.19 0.72
N LEU A 177 16.66 24.30 -0.18
CA LEU A 177 15.53 24.56 -1.06
C LEU A 177 14.18 24.53 -0.33
N LEU A 178 14.14 24.07 0.93
CA LEU A 178 12.95 23.99 1.76
C LEU A 178 12.90 25.10 2.81
N THR A 179 11.71 25.38 3.34
CA THR A 179 11.58 26.17 4.58
C THR A 179 11.94 25.32 5.79
N THR A 180 12.24 25.94 6.93
CA THR A 180 12.56 25.22 8.17
C THR A 180 11.43 24.27 8.58
N GLU A 181 10.17 24.72 8.46
CA GLU A 181 8.99 23.91 8.79
C GLU A 181 8.84 22.70 7.87
N GLN A 182 9.10 22.87 6.57
CA GLN A 182 9.09 21.77 5.60
C GLN A 182 10.19 20.77 5.95
N LYS A 183 11.39 21.26 6.23
CA LYS A 183 12.55 20.45 6.60
C LYS A 183 12.26 19.60 7.85
N ASP A 184 11.73 20.21 8.90
CA ASP A 184 11.33 19.55 10.13
C ASP A 184 10.25 18.50 9.91
N MET A 185 9.28 18.78 9.03
CA MET A 185 8.23 17.83 8.67
C MET A 185 8.81 16.56 8.04
N PHE A 186 9.72 16.69 7.07
CA PHE A 186 10.39 15.53 6.46
C PHE A 186 11.30 14.80 7.47
N ALA A 187 11.99 15.52 8.34
CA ALA A 187 12.86 14.94 9.36
C ALA A 187 12.12 14.15 10.45
N LYS A 188 10.80 14.32 10.55
CA LYS A 188 9.92 13.59 11.46
C LYS A 188 9.20 12.40 10.80
N VAL A 189 9.37 12.16 9.50
CA VAL A 189 8.74 10.99 8.86
C VAL A 189 9.31 9.72 9.47
N ILE A 190 8.43 8.75 9.77
CA ILE A 190 8.81 7.48 10.36
C ILE A 190 9.40 6.59 9.26
N ASP A 191 10.63 6.13 9.47
CA ASP A 191 11.28 5.25 8.51
C ASP A 191 10.82 3.81 8.66
N GLU A 192 10.61 3.34 9.89
CA GLU A 192 10.27 1.94 10.16
C GLU A 192 8.86 1.59 9.68
N ASN A 193 8.72 0.41 9.06
CA ASN A 193 7.42 -0.15 8.70
C ASN A 193 6.78 -0.87 9.91
N LYS A 194 6.34 -0.09 10.90
CA LYS A 194 5.77 -0.62 12.17
C LYS A 194 4.51 -1.45 11.97
N TYR A 195 3.71 -1.11 10.96
CA TYR A 195 2.47 -1.81 10.65
C TYR A 195 2.69 -3.04 9.76
N CYS A 196 3.93 -3.29 9.30
CA CYS A 196 4.29 -4.39 8.40
C CYS A 196 3.36 -4.46 7.16
N GLU A 197 3.10 -3.32 6.53
CA GLU A 197 2.23 -3.20 5.36
C GLU A 197 3.04 -2.93 4.08
N ALA A 198 2.50 -3.28 2.92
CA ALA A 198 3.19 -3.25 1.62
C ALA A 198 3.31 -1.84 1.00
N VAL A 199 3.72 -0.84 1.79
CA VAL A 199 3.89 0.55 1.35
C VAL A 199 5.38 0.91 1.33
N TYR A 200 5.90 1.13 0.13
CA TYR A 200 7.32 1.29 -0.13
C TYR A 200 7.64 2.68 -0.65
N TYR A 201 8.63 3.30 -0.04
CA TYR A 201 9.35 4.41 -0.66
C TYR A 201 10.28 3.89 -1.76
N LEU A 202 10.65 4.71 -2.74
CA LEU A 202 11.49 4.27 -3.87
C LEU A 202 12.80 3.60 -3.44
N ASP A 203 13.49 4.13 -2.44
CA ASP A 203 14.73 3.54 -1.92
C ASP A 203 14.50 2.13 -1.35
N GLU A 204 13.38 1.91 -0.66
CA GLU A 204 13.01 0.61 -0.13
C GLU A 204 12.61 -0.34 -1.26
N TRP A 205 11.83 0.16 -2.23
CA TRP A 205 11.40 -0.61 -3.39
C TRP A 205 12.58 -1.16 -4.19
N PHE A 206 13.57 -0.32 -4.51
CA PHE A 206 14.80 -0.75 -5.19
C PHE A 206 15.62 -1.72 -4.33
N ARG A 207 15.67 -1.51 -3.01
CA ARG A 207 16.35 -2.43 -2.09
C ARG A 207 15.70 -3.80 -2.09
N GLU A 208 14.38 -3.89 -1.92
CA GLU A 208 13.65 -5.16 -1.87
C GLU A 208 13.73 -5.94 -3.20
N ILE A 209 13.79 -5.24 -4.34
CA ILE A 209 14.06 -5.85 -5.65
C ILE A 209 15.52 -6.33 -5.73
N GLY A 210 16.48 -5.51 -5.30
CA GLY A 210 17.91 -5.84 -5.33
C GLY A 210 18.27 -7.10 -4.54
N ILE A 211 17.64 -7.29 -3.37
CA ILE A 211 17.79 -8.50 -2.55
C ILE A 211 16.94 -9.68 -3.04
N GLY A 212 16.09 -9.47 -4.05
CA GLY A 212 15.27 -10.52 -4.67
C GLY A 212 14.00 -10.90 -3.90
N LYS A 213 13.54 -10.07 -2.96
CA LYS A 213 12.25 -10.29 -2.28
C LYS A 213 11.05 -9.90 -3.13
N ILE A 214 11.20 -8.85 -3.93
CA ILE A 214 10.16 -8.36 -4.84
C ILE A 214 10.63 -8.55 -6.27
N ASN A 215 9.75 -9.05 -7.13
CA ASN A 215 10.03 -9.16 -8.56
C ASN A 215 9.96 -7.78 -9.22
N PRO A 216 10.84 -7.46 -10.20
CA PRO A 216 10.71 -6.25 -11.01
C PRO A 216 9.33 -6.12 -11.65
N SER A 217 8.93 -4.88 -11.92
CA SER A 217 7.62 -4.56 -12.48
C SER A 217 7.49 -5.07 -13.91
N ALA A 218 6.34 -5.66 -14.22
CA ALA A 218 6.05 -6.06 -15.59
C ALA A 218 6.00 -4.82 -16.50
N THR A 219 6.59 -4.95 -17.69
CA THR A 219 6.51 -3.96 -18.77
C THR A 219 6.11 -4.65 -20.06
N ASP A 220 5.31 -3.98 -20.90
CA ASP A 220 4.88 -4.53 -22.19
C ASP A 220 6.02 -4.59 -23.23
N GLU A 221 7.16 -3.92 -22.97
CA GLU A 221 8.25 -3.70 -23.92
C GLU A 221 9.43 -4.69 -23.82
N VAL A 222 9.23 -5.92 -23.33
CA VAL A 222 10.32 -6.91 -23.33
C VAL A 222 10.53 -7.45 -24.75
N LYS A 223 11.50 -6.88 -25.48
CA LYS A 223 12.07 -7.49 -26.68
C LYS A 223 12.70 -8.83 -26.30
N ILE A 224 11.98 -9.93 -26.49
CA ILE A 224 12.49 -11.28 -26.30
C ILE A 224 13.61 -11.49 -27.32
N SER A 225 14.87 -11.44 -26.87
CA SER A 225 16.01 -11.79 -27.70
C SER A 225 15.95 -13.30 -27.99
N LYS A 226 16.06 -13.68 -29.26
CA LYS A 226 15.93 -15.07 -29.79
C LYS A 226 17.07 -16.02 -29.39
N ARG A 227 17.49 -16.08 -28.12
CA ARG A 227 18.42 -17.11 -27.60
C ARG A 227 17.81 -17.72 -26.34
N ASP A 228 16.97 -18.74 -26.56
CA ASP A 228 15.70 -18.85 -25.83
C ASP A 228 15.55 -20.07 -24.90
N ASP A 229 16.64 -20.79 -24.58
CA ASP A 229 16.53 -21.95 -23.67
C ASP A 229 16.61 -21.54 -22.19
N ASN A 230 17.54 -20.62 -21.84
CA ASN A 230 17.70 -20.14 -20.46
C ASN A 230 16.55 -19.19 -20.05
N SER A 231 16.08 -18.35 -20.97
CA SER A 231 14.89 -17.49 -20.77
C SER A 231 13.62 -18.33 -20.58
N ARG A 232 13.41 -19.34 -21.42
CA ARG A 232 12.27 -20.27 -21.30
C ARG A 232 12.33 -21.06 -20.00
N PHE A 233 13.53 -21.51 -19.60
CA PHE A 233 13.73 -22.17 -18.32
C PHE A 233 13.39 -21.23 -17.14
N ASN A 234 13.89 -20.00 -17.14
CA ASN A 234 13.55 -19.00 -16.12
C ASN A 234 12.05 -18.70 -16.07
N GLN A 235 11.37 -18.61 -17.23
CA GLN A 235 9.91 -18.47 -17.27
C GLN A 235 9.18 -19.67 -16.67
N LEU A 236 9.65 -20.89 -16.91
CA LEU A 236 9.09 -22.09 -16.29
C LEU A 236 9.31 -22.09 -14.77
N LEU A 237 10.48 -21.68 -14.31
CA LEU A 237 10.80 -21.56 -12.89
C LEU A 237 9.93 -20.50 -12.21
N GLU A 238 9.78 -19.32 -12.79
CA GLU A 238 8.91 -18.26 -12.25
C GLU A 238 7.44 -18.69 -12.24
N LYS A 239 6.98 -19.40 -13.28
CA LYS A 239 5.64 -19.98 -13.30
C LYS A 239 5.43 -20.99 -12.17
N ALA A 240 6.41 -21.88 -11.94
CA ALA A 240 6.34 -22.86 -10.86
C ALA A 240 6.38 -22.19 -9.48
N LYS A 241 7.23 -21.18 -9.28
CA LYS A 241 7.27 -20.37 -8.05
C LYS A 241 5.93 -19.68 -7.78
N GLY A 242 5.31 -19.07 -8.79
CA GLY A 242 4.00 -18.43 -8.66
C GLY A 242 2.88 -19.40 -8.27
N LYS A 243 2.91 -20.62 -8.81
CA LYS A 243 2.00 -21.71 -8.38
C LYS A 243 2.24 -22.12 -6.92
N LEU A 244 3.51 -22.32 -6.54
CA LEU A 244 3.88 -22.70 -5.17
C LEU A 244 3.42 -21.64 -4.17
N GLN A 245 3.67 -20.36 -4.47
CA GLN A 245 3.23 -19.25 -3.62
C GLN A 245 1.69 -19.22 -3.48
N THR A 246 0.97 -19.47 -4.57
CA THR A 246 -0.50 -19.60 -4.53
C THR A 246 -0.94 -20.72 -3.60
N ALA A 247 -0.34 -21.90 -3.74
CA ALA A 247 -0.68 -23.06 -2.93
C ALA A 247 -0.36 -22.83 -1.44
N ASP A 248 0.81 -22.23 -1.12
CA ASP A 248 1.21 -21.93 0.26
C ASP A 248 0.24 -20.94 0.93
N ASN A 249 -0.08 -19.83 0.25
CA ASN A 249 -1.00 -18.83 0.79
C ASN A 249 -2.39 -19.41 1.06
N LEU A 250 -2.93 -20.22 0.14
CA LEU A 250 -4.22 -20.87 0.30
C LEU A 250 -4.19 -21.92 1.42
N LEU A 251 -3.10 -22.68 1.54
CA LEU A 251 -2.89 -23.65 2.61
C LEU A 251 -2.90 -22.99 3.99
N ARG A 252 -2.11 -21.91 4.16
CA ARG A 252 -2.08 -21.13 5.41
C ARG A 252 -3.43 -20.52 5.74
N ALA A 253 -4.08 -19.90 4.75
CA ALA A 253 -5.41 -19.32 4.91
C ALA A 253 -6.43 -20.36 5.39
N LYS A 254 -6.40 -21.57 4.80
CA LYS A 254 -7.29 -22.67 5.17
C LYS A 254 -7.02 -23.18 6.57
N SER A 255 -5.75 -23.32 6.95
CA SER A 255 -5.34 -23.73 8.30
C SER A 255 -5.83 -22.75 9.38
N GLU A 256 -5.70 -21.45 9.13
CA GLU A 256 -6.18 -20.43 10.07
C GLU A 256 -7.72 -20.32 10.08
N GLU A 257 -8.38 -20.54 8.93
CA GLU A 257 -9.85 -20.65 8.88
C GLU A 257 -10.36 -21.81 9.75
N ILE A 258 -9.70 -22.97 9.70
CA ILE A 258 -10.02 -24.12 10.56
C ILE A 258 -9.83 -23.75 12.02
N SER A 259 -8.69 -23.18 12.39
CA SER A 259 -8.38 -22.78 13.77
C SER A 259 -9.43 -21.81 14.34
N ARG A 260 -9.80 -20.78 13.57
CA ARG A 260 -10.87 -19.83 13.94
C ARG A 260 -12.24 -20.52 14.08
N TYR A 261 -12.54 -21.48 13.20
CA TYR A 261 -13.80 -22.20 13.25
C TYR A 261 -13.87 -23.17 14.44
N GLU A 262 -12.78 -23.84 14.76
CA GLU A 262 -12.63 -24.69 15.95
C GLU A 262 -12.80 -23.86 17.23
N ASP A 263 -12.15 -22.71 17.33
CA ASP A 263 -12.29 -21.82 18.49
C ASP A 263 -13.73 -21.30 18.64
N SER A 264 -14.41 -21.01 17.53
CA SER A 264 -15.82 -20.65 17.55
C SER A 264 -16.73 -21.82 17.97
N ILE A 265 -16.37 -23.07 17.67
CA ILE A 265 -17.08 -24.25 18.19
C ILE A 265 -16.83 -24.39 19.70
N LYS A 266 -15.59 -24.21 20.17
CA LYS A 266 -15.25 -24.24 21.61
C LYS A 266 -16.05 -23.20 22.39
N GLN A 267 -16.06 -21.94 21.93
CA GLN A 267 -16.86 -20.88 22.55
C GLN A 267 -18.35 -21.19 22.60
N GLN A 268 -18.89 -21.80 21.54
CA GLN A 268 -20.29 -22.23 21.54
C GLN A 268 -20.52 -23.35 22.57
N ILE A 269 -19.62 -24.32 22.67
CA ILE A 269 -19.72 -25.41 23.65
C ILE A 269 -19.66 -24.85 25.08
N ASP A 270 -18.78 -23.87 25.35
CA ASP A 270 -18.68 -23.21 26.65
C ASP A 270 -19.99 -22.47 26.99
N SER A 271 -20.56 -21.73 26.03
CA SER A 271 -21.87 -21.08 26.17
C SER A 271 -23.01 -22.08 26.40
N MET A 272 -22.99 -23.20 25.65
CA MET A 272 -24.00 -24.25 25.70
C MET A 272 -24.06 -24.92 27.08
N PHE A 273 -22.93 -25.03 27.77
CA PHE A 273 -22.83 -25.66 29.09
C PHE A 273 -22.75 -24.67 30.26
N SER A 274 -22.89 -23.36 30.00
CA SER A 274 -22.98 -22.34 31.05
C SER A 274 -24.39 -22.30 31.65
N HIS A 275 -24.54 -22.55 32.95
CA HIS A 275 -25.85 -22.53 33.62
C HIS A 275 -25.95 -21.41 34.64
N ASP A 276 -27.03 -20.65 34.56
CA ASP A 276 -27.45 -19.79 35.67
C ASP A 276 -27.95 -20.64 36.83
N MET A 277 -27.78 -20.14 38.05
CA MET A 277 -28.31 -20.81 39.25
C MET A 277 -29.80 -20.48 39.41
N LEU A 278 -30.59 -21.49 39.74
CA LEU A 278 -32.03 -21.37 39.90
C LEU A 278 -32.35 -20.47 41.09
N ALA A 279 -33.12 -19.40 40.87
CA ALA A 279 -33.57 -18.53 41.95
C ALA A 279 -34.34 -19.33 43.01
N ASN A 280 -34.01 -19.13 44.29
CA ASN A 280 -34.58 -19.80 45.48
C ASN A 280 -34.06 -21.21 45.81
N PHE A 281 -33.13 -21.78 45.03
CA PHE A 281 -32.48 -23.05 45.36
C PHE A 281 -30.96 -22.87 45.42
N SER A 282 -30.32 -23.21 46.54
CA SER A 282 -28.86 -23.13 46.64
C SER A 282 -28.20 -24.20 45.76
N ASN A 283 -27.26 -23.80 44.90
CA ASN A 283 -26.44 -24.71 44.08
C ASN A 283 -27.20 -25.59 43.09
N VAL A 284 -28.42 -25.21 42.68
CA VAL A 284 -29.17 -25.92 41.64
C VAL A 284 -29.07 -25.16 40.32
N LYS A 285 -28.65 -25.85 39.26
CA LYS A 285 -28.58 -25.29 37.91
C LYS A 285 -29.99 -25.07 37.35
N SER A 286 -30.18 -23.96 36.64
CA SER A 286 -31.40 -23.71 35.86
C SER A 286 -31.46 -24.64 34.64
N PRO A 287 -32.68 -24.98 34.17
CA PRO A 287 -32.86 -25.67 32.89
C PRO A 287 -32.24 -24.89 31.73
N TYR A 288 -31.92 -25.59 30.64
CA TYR A 288 -31.39 -24.95 29.43
C TYR A 288 -32.35 -23.88 28.90
N SER A 289 -31.80 -22.72 28.57
CA SER A 289 -32.50 -21.66 27.85
C SER A 289 -32.85 -22.09 26.42
N GLU A 290 -33.82 -21.42 25.80
CA GLU A 290 -34.16 -21.65 24.38
C GLU A 290 -32.97 -21.42 23.45
N SER A 291 -32.12 -20.44 23.75
CA SER A 291 -30.88 -20.18 23.00
C SER A 291 -29.91 -21.37 23.09
N GLN A 292 -29.72 -21.94 24.28
CA GLN A 292 -28.88 -23.12 24.47
C GLN A 292 -29.44 -24.36 23.76
N LYS A 293 -30.76 -24.58 23.81
CA LYS A 293 -31.39 -25.68 23.06
C LYS A 293 -31.17 -25.53 21.55
N GLN A 294 -31.28 -24.32 21.00
CA GLN A 294 -30.96 -24.06 19.60
C GLN A 294 -29.48 -24.33 19.28
N GLN A 295 -28.56 -23.89 20.14
CA GLN A 295 -27.13 -24.18 19.99
C GLN A 295 -26.83 -25.70 20.00
N ILE A 296 -27.49 -26.46 20.89
CA ILE A 296 -27.38 -27.93 20.95
C ILE A 296 -27.83 -28.56 19.64
N MET A 297 -28.94 -28.10 19.06
CA MET A 297 -29.43 -28.64 17.79
C MET A 297 -28.49 -28.33 16.61
N GLN A 298 -27.85 -27.16 16.62
CA GLN A 298 -27.00 -26.69 15.52
C GLN A 298 -25.57 -27.24 15.55
N ILE A 299 -25.11 -27.80 16.68
CA ILE A 299 -23.72 -28.24 16.85
C ILE A 299 -23.31 -29.31 15.82
N ASN A 300 -24.23 -30.22 15.48
CA ASN A 300 -23.97 -31.29 14.51
C ASN A 300 -23.66 -30.73 13.10
N GLU A 301 -24.36 -29.68 12.66
CA GLU A 301 -24.11 -29.06 11.36
C GLU A 301 -22.75 -28.34 11.34
N ARG A 302 -22.33 -27.74 12.46
CA ARG A 302 -20.99 -27.16 12.58
C ARG A 302 -19.90 -28.21 12.51
N LEU A 303 -20.07 -29.35 13.19
CA LEU A 303 -19.11 -30.45 13.13
C LEU A 303 -19.01 -31.05 11.71
N LYS A 304 -20.14 -31.18 10.99
CA LYS A 304 -20.11 -31.57 9.57
C LYS A 304 -19.34 -30.57 8.70
N LYS A 305 -19.52 -29.27 8.93
CA LYS A 305 -18.76 -28.23 8.23
C LYS A 305 -17.25 -28.31 8.52
N LEU A 306 -16.86 -28.66 9.74
CA LEU A 306 -15.46 -28.88 10.09
C LEU A 306 -14.85 -30.05 9.30
N LEU A 307 -15.58 -31.15 9.08
CA LEU A 307 -15.13 -32.25 8.21
C LEU A 307 -14.95 -31.83 6.74
N ASN A 308 -15.80 -30.93 6.24
CA ASN A 308 -15.62 -30.36 4.90
C ASN A 308 -14.34 -29.51 4.84
N PHE A 309 -14.04 -28.75 5.89
CA PHE A 309 -12.80 -27.98 5.96
C PHE A 309 -11.55 -28.88 6.00
N ASP A 310 -11.58 -30.01 6.70
CA ASP A 310 -10.50 -31.00 6.67
C ASP A 310 -10.26 -31.53 5.24
N LYS A 311 -11.33 -31.89 4.53
CA LYS A 311 -11.24 -32.33 3.13
C LYS A 311 -10.63 -31.23 2.23
N GLU A 312 -11.00 -29.98 2.44
CA GLU A 312 -10.43 -28.85 1.70
C GLU A 312 -8.95 -28.65 2.04
N LEU A 313 -8.56 -28.77 3.31
CA LEU A 313 -7.17 -28.70 3.76
C LEU A 313 -6.31 -29.81 3.13
N GLN A 314 -6.83 -31.04 3.07
CA GLN A 314 -6.17 -32.16 2.41
C GLN A 314 -5.87 -31.85 0.93
N ASN A 315 -6.82 -31.23 0.22
CA ASN A 315 -6.60 -30.78 -1.16
C ASN A 315 -5.51 -29.70 -1.23
N CYS A 316 -5.54 -28.69 -0.34
CA CYS A 316 -4.50 -27.67 -0.28
C CYS A 316 -3.10 -28.25 -0.02
N ILE A 317 -2.99 -29.26 0.87
CA ILE A 317 -1.72 -29.96 1.14
C ILE A 317 -1.23 -30.70 -0.11
N SER A 318 -2.13 -31.36 -0.85
CA SER A 318 -1.78 -32.03 -2.10
C SER A 318 -1.27 -31.04 -3.14
N ASP A 319 -2.00 -29.95 -3.37
CA ASP A 319 -1.65 -28.90 -4.32
C ASP A 319 -0.28 -28.27 -3.97
N TYR A 320 -0.02 -28.03 -2.68
CA TYR A 320 1.26 -27.52 -2.20
C TYR A 320 2.42 -28.51 -2.48
N LYS A 321 2.23 -29.79 -2.16
CA LYS A 321 3.27 -30.82 -2.38
C LYS A 321 3.61 -30.98 -3.86
N GLU A 322 2.61 -30.94 -4.74
CA GLU A 322 2.82 -30.97 -6.19
C GLU A 322 3.62 -29.75 -6.66
N ALA A 323 3.21 -28.55 -6.25
CA ALA A 323 3.89 -27.32 -6.64
C ALA A 323 5.32 -27.21 -6.07
N ASP A 324 5.57 -27.69 -4.86
CA ASP A 324 6.89 -27.73 -4.24
C ASP A 324 7.81 -28.73 -4.95
N ALA A 325 7.30 -29.91 -5.33
CA ALA A 325 8.04 -30.87 -6.14
C ALA A 325 8.42 -30.30 -7.51
N ASP A 326 7.50 -29.60 -8.18
CA ASP A 326 7.76 -28.90 -9.44
C ASP A 326 8.91 -27.88 -9.29
N VAL A 327 8.84 -27.00 -8.28
CA VAL A 327 9.87 -25.98 -8.03
C VAL A 327 11.21 -26.60 -7.69
N ARG A 328 11.25 -27.64 -6.83
CA ARG A 328 12.49 -28.34 -6.49
C ARG A 328 13.14 -28.96 -7.72
N SER A 329 12.36 -29.66 -8.54
CA SER A 329 12.85 -30.29 -9.77
C SER A 329 13.43 -29.27 -10.77
N LEU A 330 12.89 -28.06 -10.80
CA LEU A 330 13.40 -26.97 -11.65
C LEU A 330 14.62 -26.31 -11.00
N ARG A 331 14.64 -26.07 -9.69
CA ARG A 331 15.82 -25.51 -9.00
C ARG A 331 17.04 -26.42 -9.12
N GLU A 332 16.89 -27.73 -8.94
CA GLU A 332 18.00 -28.68 -9.09
C GLU A 332 18.62 -28.62 -10.50
N LYS A 333 17.81 -28.41 -11.54
CA LYS A 333 18.28 -28.20 -12.92
C LYS A 333 18.98 -26.84 -13.10
N ALA A 334 18.54 -25.82 -12.36
CA ALA A 334 19.13 -24.47 -12.37
C ALA A 334 20.51 -24.47 -11.70
N ASP A 335 20.61 -25.09 -10.52
CA ASP A 335 21.84 -25.16 -9.74
C ASP A 335 22.93 -25.97 -10.46
N ALA A 336 22.54 -27.03 -11.19
CA ALA A 336 23.43 -27.77 -12.09
C ALA A 336 23.95 -26.93 -13.27
N SER A 337 23.33 -25.77 -13.56
CA SER A 337 23.65 -24.87 -14.67
C SER A 337 24.35 -23.58 -14.22
N GLY A 338 24.68 -23.44 -12.92
CA GLY A 338 25.47 -22.33 -12.40
C GLY A 338 24.68 -21.22 -11.68
N GLY A 339 24.02 -21.58 -10.57
CA GLY A 339 23.78 -20.73 -9.38
C GLY A 339 22.91 -19.47 -9.51
N ILE A 340 22.06 -19.26 -8.49
CA ILE A 340 21.20 -18.08 -8.33
C ILE A 340 22.05 -16.80 -8.14
N THR A 341 21.96 -15.88 -9.10
CA THR A 341 22.59 -14.55 -9.05
C THR A 341 21.72 -13.54 -8.28
N THR A 342 22.35 -12.59 -7.60
CA THR A 342 21.69 -11.39 -7.08
C THR A 342 20.94 -10.68 -8.21
N ASN A 343 19.71 -10.22 -7.98
CA ASN A 343 18.86 -9.64 -9.03
C ASN A 343 19.18 -8.16 -9.29
N MET A 344 20.47 -7.83 -9.35
CA MET A 344 20.96 -6.46 -9.54
C MET A 344 20.49 -5.88 -10.89
N SER A 345 20.45 -6.73 -11.93
CA SER A 345 19.86 -6.39 -13.23
C SER A 345 18.37 -6.07 -13.15
N GLY A 346 17.66 -6.68 -12.19
CA GLY A 346 16.24 -6.39 -11.95
C GLY A 346 16.02 -4.99 -11.39
N ALA A 347 16.88 -4.55 -10.45
CA ALA A 347 16.81 -3.19 -9.90
C ALA A 347 17.16 -2.11 -10.95
N GLU A 348 18.10 -2.40 -11.84
CA GLU A 348 18.45 -1.52 -12.98
C GLU A 348 17.27 -1.39 -13.96
N GLY A 349 16.63 -2.50 -14.35
CA GLY A 349 15.43 -2.47 -15.19
C GLY A 349 14.23 -1.77 -14.53
N GLU A 350 14.13 -1.84 -13.20
CA GLU A 350 13.08 -1.14 -12.45
C GLU A 350 13.25 0.38 -12.49
N PHE A 351 14.47 0.89 -12.58
CA PHE A 351 14.72 2.33 -12.60
C PHE A 351 14.01 3.04 -13.76
N ASP A 352 14.09 2.48 -14.97
CA ASP A 352 13.39 3.03 -16.14
C ASP A 352 11.88 2.97 -15.97
N THR A 353 11.37 1.90 -15.37
CA THR A 353 9.96 1.73 -15.03
C THR A 353 9.49 2.80 -14.04
N VAL A 354 10.27 3.07 -12.99
CA VAL A 354 9.98 4.12 -12.01
C VAL A 354 9.99 5.52 -12.64
N LYS A 355 10.87 5.79 -13.61
CA LYS A 355 10.83 7.06 -14.37
C LYS A 355 9.53 7.22 -15.15
N GLN A 356 9.04 6.15 -15.77
CA GLN A 356 7.74 6.17 -16.44
C GLN A 356 6.60 6.40 -15.44
N MET A 357 6.62 5.70 -14.31
CA MET A 357 5.66 5.90 -13.22
C MET A 357 5.65 7.36 -12.74
N ALA A 358 6.83 7.96 -12.50
CA ALA A 358 6.96 9.36 -12.10
C ALA A 358 6.33 10.30 -13.13
N LYS A 359 6.58 10.07 -14.43
CA LYS A 359 5.95 10.85 -15.50
C LYS A 359 4.42 10.72 -15.52
N MET A 360 3.91 9.51 -15.30
CA MET A 360 2.47 9.24 -15.29
C MET A 360 1.77 9.90 -14.11
N THR A 361 2.37 9.91 -12.92
CA THR A 361 1.78 10.57 -11.74
C THR A 361 1.61 12.08 -11.93
N CYS A 362 2.53 12.74 -12.65
CA CYS A 362 2.43 14.16 -12.99
C CYS A 362 1.43 14.43 -14.11
N GLY A 363 1.29 13.52 -15.07
CA GLY A 363 0.50 13.72 -16.29
C GLY A 363 1.16 14.66 -17.30
N ARG A 364 0.57 14.79 -18.49
CA ARG A 364 1.21 15.46 -19.66
C ARG A 364 1.56 16.93 -19.46
N LYS A 365 0.81 17.65 -18.62
CA LYS A 365 1.00 19.08 -18.33
C LYS A 365 1.49 19.32 -16.89
N GLY A 366 1.90 18.25 -16.22
CA GLY A 366 2.29 18.30 -14.81
C GLY A 366 3.71 18.83 -14.60
N ASN A 367 4.03 19.08 -13.33
CA ASN A 367 5.37 19.45 -12.94
C ASN A 367 6.26 18.22 -12.79
N HIS A 368 7.11 17.94 -13.78
CA HIS A 368 8.07 16.84 -13.75
C HIS A 368 9.40 17.16 -13.04
N PHE A 369 9.52 18.32 -12.37
CA PHE A 369 10.74 18.67 -11.67
C PHE A 369 10.98 17.65 -10.54
N PRO A 370 12.12 16.96 -10.50
CA PRO A 370 12.26 15.78 -9.64
C PRO A 370 12.89 16.10 -8.27
N ILE A 371 13.37 17.32 -8.07
CA ILE A 371 13.97 17.76 -6.80
C ILE A 371 12.91 18.43 -5.93
N LEU A 372 12.90 18.07 -4.66
CA LEU A 372 12.06 18.67 -3.64
C LEU A 372 12.44 20.14 -3.42
N SER A 373 11.48 21.05 -3.61
CA SER A 373 11.69 22.49 -3.54
C SER A 373 10.44 23.20 -3.02
N ARG A 374 10.64 24.23 -2.19
CA ARG A 374 9.58 25.10 -1.68
C ARG A 374 8.76 25.79 -2.78
N GLU A 375 9.34 25.94 -3.99
CA GLU A 375 8.67 26.54 -5.14
C GLU A 375 7.46 25.72 -5.60
N TYR A 376 7.55 24.40 -5.46
CA TYR A 376 6.57 23.45 -6.00
C TYR A 376 5.84 22.66 -4.92
N PHE A 377 6.45 22.47 -3.76
CA PHE A 377 5.85 21.74 -2.65
C PHE A 377 4.69 22.55 -2.03
N ARG A 378 3.47 22.01 -2.12
CA ARG A 378 2.23 22.63 -1.61
C ARG A 378 1.45 21.74 -0.63
N SER A 379 1.85 20.47 -0.47
CA SER A 379 1.12 19.51 0.34
C SER A 379 1.25 19.83 1.83
N SER A 380 0.16 19.68 2.57
CA SER A 380 0.19 19.73 4.04
C SER A 380 0.72 18.41 4.60
N SER A 381 1.04 18.39 5.90
CA SER A 381 1.49 17.16 6.57
C SER A 381 0.49 15.99 6.49
N LYS A 382 -0.81 16.27 6.31
CA LYS A 382 -1.85 15.25 6.16
C LYS A 382 -1.99 14.73 4.72
N GLU A 383 -1.64 15.55 3.75
CA GLU A 383 -1.72 15.22 2.31
C GLU A 383 -0.38 14.69 1.76
N LEU A 384 0.70 14.77 2.56
CA LEU A 384 1.98 14.19 2.24
C LEU A 384 1.86 12.66 2.14
N GLY A 385 2.32 12.07 1.04
CA GLY A 385 2.38 10.63 0.84
C GLY A 385 3.46 9.98 1.69
N THR A 386 3.20 9.83 2.99
CA THR A 386 3.94 8.97 3.90
C THR A 386 3.23 7.63 4.05
N ARG A 387 3.97 6.61 4.48
CA ARG A 387 3.41 5.29 4.80
C ARG A 387 2.19 5.39 5.70
N GLU A 388 2.29 6.14 6.79
CA GLU A 388 1.25 6.30 7.80
C GLU A 388 0.00 7.00 7.24
N ASN A 389 0.18 8.04 6.42
CA ASN A 389 -0.95 8.73 5.79
C ASN A 389 -1.63 7.83 4.75
N ILE A 390 -0.88 7.05 3.97
CA ILE A 390 -1.43 6.07 3.04
C ILE A 390 -2.27 5.03 3.77
N LEU A 391 -1.75 4.45 4.87
CA LEU A 391 -2.48 3.46 5.64
C LEU A 391 -3.77 4.01 6.25
N ARG A 392 -3.77 5.28 6.70
CA ARG A 392 -4.99 5.97 7.12
C ARG A 392 -6.03 6.02 6.00
N GLU A 393 -5.62 6.42 4.79
CA GLU A 393 -6.56 6.54 3.67
C GLU A 393 -7.01 5.17 3.12
N MET A 394 -6.13 4.16 3.09
CA MET A 394 -6.48 2.79 2.70
C MET A 394 -7.47 2.16 3.69
N LYS A 395 -7.28 2.38 4.99
CA LYS A 395 -8.24 1.96 6.02
C LYS A 395 -9.60 2.62 5.80
N TRP A 396 -9.62 3.95 5.63
CA TRP A 396 -10.86 4.68 5.38
C TRP A 396 -11.59 4.17 4.14
N LEU A 397 -10.84 3.84 3.08
CA LEU A 397 -11.39 3.29 1.84
C LEU A 397 -12.01 1.91 2.10
N GLU A 398 -11.29 1.02 2.79
CA GLU A 398 -11.73 -0.34 3.11
C GLU A 398 -12.96 -0.38 4.04
N ASP A 399 -13.09 0.59 4.95
CA ASP A 399 -14.26 0.71 5.83
C ASP A 399 -15.55 1.06 5.04
N ILE A 400 -15.42 1.65 3.84
CA ILE A 400 -16.53 2.01 2.95
C ILE A 400 -16.74 0.93 1.88
N ASP A 401 -15.69 0.58 1.14
CA ASP A 401 -15.68 -0.46 0.10
C ASP A 401 -14.87 -1.66 0.60
N VAL A 402 -15.59 -2.57 1.28
CA VAL A 402 -15.03 -3.78 1.90
C VAL A 402 -14.43 -4.78 0.90
N GLN A 403 -14.66 -4.57 -0.40
CA GLN A 403 -14.14 -5.44 -1.46
C GLN A 403 -13.03 -4.78 -2.28
N ALA A 404 -12.60 -3.56 -1.93
CA ALA A 404 -11.62 -2.78 -2.70
C ALA A 404 -10.32 -3.54 -2.98
N TYR A 405 -9.85 -4.28 -1.98
CA TYR A 405 -8.60 -5.05 -2.04
C TYR A 405 -8.84 -6.55 -2.02
N CYS A 406 -10.05 -6.98 -2.39
CA CYS A 406 -10.44 -8.38 -2.31
C CYS A 406 -10.46 -9.02 -3.69
N ARG A 407 -9.95 -10.25 -3.80
CA ARG A 407 -10.07 -11.06 -5.02
C ARG A 407 -10.80 -12.34 -4.71
N GLN A 408 -11.84 -12.59 -5.51
CA GLN A 408 -12.62 -13.81 -5.42
C GLN A 408 -11.94 -14.93 -6.19
N TYR A 409 -11.68 -16.04 -5.50
CA TYR A 409 -11.17 -17.29 -6.05
C TYR A 409 -11.99 -18.46 -5.53
N LYS A 410 -12.51 -19.29 -6.44
CA LYS A 410 -13.58 -20.25 -6.11
C LYS A 410 -14.73 -19.50 -5.40
N ASN A 411 -15.18 -20.01 -4.26
CA ASN A 411 -16.24 -19.40 -3.44
C ASN A 411 -15.70 -18.57 -2.27
N GLN A 412 -14.41 -18.26 -2.25
CA GLN A 412 -13.76 -17.49 -1.19
C GLN A 412 -13.34 -16.11 -1.69
N LEU A 413 -13.50 -15.12 -0.81
CA LEU A 413 -13.05 -13.76 -1.05
C LEU A 413 -11.76 -13.53 -0.24
N ASN A 414 -10.63 -13.40 -0.92
CA ASN A 414 -9.32 -13.23 -0.29
C ASN A 414 -8.93 -11.76 -0.27
N ARG A 415 -8.62 -11.22 0.92
CA ARG A 415 -8.13 -9.85 1.10
C ARG A 415 -6.64 -9.78 0.75
N ILE A 416 -6.30 -8.98 -0.25
CA ILE A 416 -4.95 -8.89 -0.82
C ILE A 416 -4.63 -7.44 -1.19
N PRO A 417 -4.21 -6.62 -0.22
CA PRO A 417 -3.78 -5.25 -0.47
C PRO A 417 -2.65 -5.17 -1.51
N PRO A 418 -2.70 -4.20 -2.44
CA PRO A 418 -1.64 -4.02 -3.41
C PRO A 418 -0.34 -3.51 -2.74
N PHE A 419 0.78 -3.70 -3.42
CA PHE A 419 1.97 -2.87 -3.20
C PHE A 419 1.63 -1.41 -3.49
N VAL A 420 1.96 -0.51 -2.57
CA VAL A 420 1.90 0.93 -2.78
C VAL A 420 3.31 1.46 -3.00
N ILE A 421 3.58 1.96 -4.20
CA ILE A 421 4.86 2.56 -4.57
C ILE A 421 4.71 4.08 -4.47
N LEU A 422 5.42 4.68 -3.51
CA LEU A 422 5.43 6.12 -3.30
C LEU A 422 6.52 6.75 -4.17
N VAL A 423 6.11 7.67 -5.04
CA VAL A 423 7.00 8.33 -6.00
C VAL A 423 7.10 9.83 -5.64
N PRO A 424 8.32 10.40 -5.48
CA PRO A 424 8.51 11.78 -5.03
C PRO A 424 8.21 12.80 -6.13
N THR A 425 6.95 12.91 -6.53
CA THR A 425 6.49 13.79 -7.60
C THR A 425 5.43 14.76 -7.11
N TYR A 426 5.35 15.91 -7.78
CA TYR A 426 4.29 16.93 -7.61
C TYR A 426 3.04 16.61 -8.42
N GLY A 427 2.77 15.32 -8.63
CA GLY A 427 1.64 14.83 -9.40
C GLY A 427 0.39 14.67 -8.55
N ASP A 428 -0.78 14.64 -9.20
CA ASP A 428 -2.08 14.41 -8.56
C ASP A 428 -2.66 13.02 -8.92
N ILE A 429 -2.06 12.32 -9.88
CA ILE A 429 -2.60 11.10 -10.47
C ILE A 429 -2.00 9.88 -9.76
N GLY A 430 -2.84 9.13 -9.06
CA GLY A 430 -2.52 7.75 -8.70
C GLY A 430 -3.12 6.78 -9.71
N PHE A 431 -2.44 5.65 -9.96
CA PHE A 431 -2.88 4.67 -10.96
C PHE A 431 -2.42 3.26 -10.59
N CYS A 432 -2.99 2.24 -11.24
CA CYS A 432 -2.57 0.85 -11.12
C CYS A 432 -1.56 0.53 -12.24
N TRP A 433 -0.36 0.10 -11.85
CA TRP A 433 0.68 -0.32 -12.79
C TRP A 433 0.49 -1.78 -13.22
N GLU A 434 0.21 -2.66 -12.25
CA GLU A 434 0.03 -4.09 -12.49
C GLU A 434 -1.11 -4.59 -11.58
N PRO A 435 -2.17 -5.23 -12.09
CA PRO A 435 -3.28 -5.67 -11.24
C PRO A 435 -2.92 -6.88 -10.37
N PHE A 436 -2.01 -7.73 -10.85
CA PHE A 436 -1.43 -8.88 -10.15
C PHE A 436 -0.28 -9.48 -10.98
N ASP A 437 0.56 -10.29 -10.34
CA ASP A 437 1.60 -11.06 -11.01
C ASP A 437 1.01 -12.03 -12.06
N ARG A 438 1.58 -12.01 -13.27
CA ARG A 438 1.15 -12.82 -14.42
C ARG A 438 1.04 -14.32 -14.11
N TYR A 439 1.95 -14.84 -13.30
CA TYR A 439 2.06 -16.25 -12.93
C TYR A 439 1.35 -16.61 -11.61
N ASN A 440 1.04 -15.61 -10.77
CA ASN A 440 0.25 -15.77 -9.57
C ASN A 440 -0.96 -14.81 -9.57
N ARG A 441 -1.96 -15.09 -10.42
CA ARG A 441 -3.14 -14.20 -10.57
C ARG A 441 -4.09 -14.21 -9.36
N VAL A 442 -3.98 -15.23 -8.52
CA VAL A 442 -4.93 -15.52 -7.45
C VAL A 442 -4.53 -14.82 -6.15
N THR A 443 -3.26 -14.95 -5.76
CA THR A 443 -2.79 -14.54 -4.44
C THR A 443 -1.78 -13.40 -4.46
N SER A 444 -1.13 -13.08 -5.58
CA SER A 444 -0.09 -12.04 -5.63
C SER A 444 -0.63 -10.61 -5.52
N ARG A 445 0.08 -9.71 -4.87
CA ARG A 445 -0.33 -8.30 -4.77
C ARG A 445 -0.30 -7.63 -6.16
N GLY A 446 -1.28 -6.77 -6.43
CA GLY A 446 -1.14 -5.77 -7.50
C GLY A 446 -0.15 -4.67 -7.10
N ARG A 447 0.17 -3.75 -8.00
CA ARG A 447 1.04 -2.58 -7.79
C ARG A 447 0.27 -1.31 -8.12
N ILE A 448 0.11 -0.46 -7.13
CA ILE A 448 -0.42 0.89 -7.32
C ILE A 448 0.66 1.92 -7.04
N VAL A 449 0.62 3.00 -7.82
CA VAL A 449 1.60 4.08 -7.75
C VAL A 449 0.91 5.32 -7.25
N ILE A 450 1.48 5.94 -6.22
CA ILE A 450 0.93 7.14 -5.59
C ILE A 450 1.99 8.24 -5.56
N PRO A 451 1.70 9.45 -6.09
CA PRO A 451 2.59 10.60 -5.91
C PRO A 451 2.70 10.97 -4.43
N MET A 452 3.88 11.40 -3.99
CA MET A 452 4.10 11.82 -2.60
C MET A 452 3.60 13.24 -2.33
N TYR A 453 3.52 14.11 -3.34
CA TYR A 453 3.14 15.52 -3.16
C TYR A 453 1.85 15.90 -3.92
N PRO A 454 0.75 15.13 -3.78
CA PRO A 454 -0.51 15.48 -4.41
C PRO A 454 -1.16 16.66 -3.70
N LYS A 455 -2.11 17.29 -4.40
CA LYS A 455 -3.05 18.23 -3.77
C LYS A 455 -3.99 17.52 -2.80
N SER A 456 -4.42 16.30 -3.13
CA SER A 456 -5.21 15.45 -2.23
C SER A 456 -4.75 14.01 -2.33
N LEU A 457 -4.17 13.50 -1.25
CA LEU A 457 -3.72 12.12 -1.13
C LEU A 457 -4.88 11.14 -1.27
N LYS A 458 -6.00 11.47 -0.64
CA LYS A 458 -7.24 10.68 -0.71
C LYS A 458 -7.70 10.49 -2.17
N VAL A 459 -7.73 11.57 -2.95
CA VAL A 459 -8.14 11.49 -4.36
C VAL A 459 -7.16 10.67 -5.18
N SER A 460 -5.85 10.88 -5.02
CA SER A 460 -4.83 10.09 -5.72
C SER A 460 -4.93 8.60 -5.38
N LEU A 461 -5.16 8.23 -4.12
CA LEU A 461 -5.36 6.85 -3.71
C LEU A 461 -6.65 6.24 -4.28
N LEU A 462 -7.74 7.00 -4.30
CA LEU A 462 -9.00 6.58 -4.92
C LEU A 462 -8.85 6.34 -6.42
N MET A 463 -8.10 7.20 -7.13
CA MET A 463 -7.79 7.01 -8.54
C MET A 463 -7.03 5.68 -8.76
N ALA A 464 -6.01 5.43 -7.96
CA ALA A 464 -5.20 4.22 -8.08
C ALA A 464 -6.00 2.95 -7.74
N THR A 465 -6.85 3.02 -6.71
CA THR A 465 -7.71 1.91 -6.31
C THR A 465 -8.80 1.64 -7.35
N ALA A 466 -9.42 2.68 -7.91
CA ALA A 466 -10.38 2.55 -9.01
C ALA A 466 -9.74 1.89 -10.24
N ASP A 467 -8.55 2.35 -10.63
CA ASP A 467 -7.81 1.78 -11.75
C ASP A 467 -7.44 0.31 -11.49
N LEU A 468 -7.02 -0.03 -10.26
CA LEU A 468 -6.77 -1.42 -9.84
C LEU A 468 -8.03 -2.27 -9.99
N ARG A 469 -9.17 -1.82 -9.47
CA ARG A 469 -10.45 -2.54 -9.57
C ARG A 469 -10.85 -2.77 -11.03
N TRP A 470 -10.72 -1.74 -11.86
CA TRP A 470 -11.04 -1.83 -13.28
C TRP A 470 -10.15 -2.86 -13.99
N GLN A 471 -8.83 -2.79 -13.78
CA GLN A 471 -7.87 -3.69 -14.41
C GLN A 471 -8.05 -5.14 -13.93
N VAL A 472 -8.21 -5.37 -12.62
CA VAL A 472 -8.47 -6.71 -12.06
C VAL A 472 -9.77 -7.29 -12.65
N ALA A 473 -10.85 -6.51 -12.69
CA ALA A 473 -12.12 -6.99 -13.23
C ALA A 473 -12.02 -7.29 -14.74
N LYS A 474 -11.34 -6.41 -15.50
CA LYS A 474 -11.13 -6.57 -16.94
C LYS A 474 -10.30 -7.81 -17.26
N GLU A 475 -9.18 -8.01 -16.57
CA GLU A 475 -8.33 -9.18 -16.78
C GLU A 475 -8.99 -10.48 -16.36
N LYS A 476 -9.77 -10.47 -15.26
CA LYS A 476 -10.52 -11.64 -14.80
C LYS A 476 -11.62 -12.03 -15.80
N ALA A 477 -12.32 -11.05 -16.37
CA ALA A 477 -13.33 -11.29 -17.39
C ALA A 477 -12.74 -11.69 -18.75
N SER A 478 -11.47 -11.39 -19.01
CA SER A 478 -10.75 -11.72 -20.25
C SER A 478 -11.56 -11.28 -21.47
N TYR A 479 -11.89 -12.18 -22.41
CA TYR A 479 -12.66 -11.87 -23.61
C TYR A 479 -14.07 -11.31 -23.33
N TYR A 480 -14.65 -11.60 -22.17
CA TYR A 480 -16.03 -11.21 -21.81
C TYR A 480 -16.12 -9.87 -21.05
N TRP A 481 -15.04 -9.10 -20.99
CA TRP A 481 -15.00 -7.86 -20.19
C TRP A 481 -15.99 -6.79 -20.63
N MET A 482 -16.54 -6.88 -21.85
CA MET A 482 -17.58 -5.98 -22.38
C MET A 482 -19.01 -6.49 -22.19
N GLU A 483 -19.19 -7.75 -21.77
CA GLU A 483 -20.48 -8.42 -21.75
C GLU A 483 -21.02 -8.58 -20.33
N GLU A 484 -20.16 -9.00 -19.40
CA GLU A 484 -20.57 -9.37 -18.04
C GLU A 484 -19.73 -8.70 -16.95
N GLY A 485 -20.22 -8.81 -15.70
CA GLY A 485 -19.53 -8.33 -14.52
C GLY A 485 -19.46 -6.79 -14.42
N LEU A 486 -18.57 -6.31 -13.55
CA LEU A 486 -18.39 -4.87 -13.30
C LEU A 486 -18.10 -4.09 -14.59
N THR A 487 -17.11 -4.56 -15.36
CA THR A 487 -16.67 -3.86 -16.57
C THR A 487 -17.68 -3.97 -17.70
N GLY A 488 -18.36 -5.11 -17.86
CA GLY A 488 -19.34 -5.31 -18.93
C GLY A 488 -20.59 -4.45 -18.75
N ASN A 489 -21.17 -4.45 -17.54
CA ASN A 489 -22.33 -3.61 -17.26
C ASN A 489 -22.00 -2.12 -17.36
N TYR A 490 -20.82 -1.71 -16.89
CA TYR A 490 -20.36 -0.33 -17.03
C TYR A 490 -20.11 0.04 -18.51
N TYR A 491 -19.56 -0.88 -19.30
CA TYR A 491 -19.36 -0.71 -20.74
C TYR A 491 -20.66 -0.54 -21.50
N GLN A 492 -21.68 -1.34 -21.19
CA GLN A 492 -23.01 -1.20 -21.79
C GLN A 492 -23.62 0.17 -21.51
N TRP A 493 -23.56 0.63 -20.26
CA TRP A 493 -23.98 2.00 -19.91
C TRP A 493 -23.22 3.05 -20.71
N PHE A 494 -21.89 2.98 -20.74
CA PHE A 494 -21.04 3.94 -21.45
C PHE A 494 -21.40 4.05 -22.94
N GLN A 495 -21.64 2.90 -23.59
CA GLN A 495 -22.07 2.84 -24.99
C GLN A 495 -23.48 3.41 -25.20
N ASN A 496 -24.42 3.08 -24.32
CA ASN A 496 -25.80 3.60 -24.38
C ASN A 496 -25.84 5.12 -24.23
N GLN A 497 -24.97 5.68 -23.39
CA GLN A 497 -24.81 7.13 -23.22
C GLN A 497 -24.05 7.82 -24.36
N LYS A 498 -23.52 7.05 -25.33
CA LYS A 498 -22.75 7.55 -26.49
C LYS A 498 -21.57 8.45 -26.08
N LEU A 499 -20.95 8.14 -24.94
CA LEU A 499 -19.82 8.89 -24.43
C LEU A 499 -18.57 8.68 -25.30
N LYS A 500 -17.71 9.69 -25.35
CA LYS A 500 -16.43 9.66 -26.08
C LYS A 500 -15.27 9.77 -25.10
N GLY A 501 -14.17 9.09 -25.42
CA GLY A 501 -12.95 9.08 -24.59
C GLY A 501 -12.65 7.70 -24.04
N ASP A 502 -11.73 7.64 -23.09
CA ASP A 502 -11.36 6.40 -22.42
C ASP A 502 -12.39 6.06 -21.33
N ILE A 503 -13.13 4.96 -21.52
CA ILE A 503 -14.11 4.44 -20.56
C ILE A 503 -13.54 4.29 -19.14
N LYS A 504 -12.25 3.94 -19.04
CA LYS A 504 -11.56 3.78 -17.76
C LYS A 504 -11.49 5.10 -16.99
N GLU A 505 -11.25 6.21 -17.68
CA GLU A 505 -11.21 7.54 -17.04
C GLU A 505 -12.57 7.91 -16.45
N TYR A 506 -13.67 7.61 -17.15
CA TYR A 506 -15.03 7.81 -16.62
C TYR A 506 -15.27 6.93 -15.40
N PHE A 507 -14.90 5.65 -15.46
CA PHE A 507 -15.05 4.72 -14.33
C PHE A 507 -14.32 5.22 -13.09
N ILE A 508 -13.10 5.74 -13.25
CA ILE A 508 -12.31 6.30 -12.14
C ILE A 508 -13.02 7.52 -11.53
N GLN A 509 -13.55 8.44 -12.34
CA GLN A 509 -14.26 9.62 -11.83
C GLN A 509 -15.56 9.26 -11.12
N ASP A 510 -16.31 8.30 -11.66
CA ASP A 510 -17.52 7.81 -11.03
C ASP A 510 -17.21 7.06 -9.73
N TYR A 511 -16.12 6.30 -9.66
CA TYR A 511 -15.70 5.65 -8.41
C TYR A 511 -15.27 6.67 -7.34
N ILE A 512 -14.58 7.75 -7.71
CA ILE A 512 -14.29 8.84 -6.75
C ILE A 512 -15.59 9.45 -6.24
N THR A 513 -16.56 9.67 -7.11
CA THR A 513 -17.89 10.19 -6.74
C THR A 513 -18.65 9.20 -5.85
N TRP A 514 -18.57 7.90 -6.14
CA TRP A 514 -19.12 6.82 -5.33
C TRP A 514 -18.61 6.88 -3.90
N MET A 515 -17.29 6.99 -3.74
CA MET A 515 -16.63 6.94 -2.45
C MET A 515 -16.74 8.24 -1.65
N ILE A 516 -16.77 9.41 -2.29
CA ILE A 516 -16.78 10.72 -1.60
C ILE A 516 -18.20 11.28 -1.43
N LYS A 517 -19.14 10.97 -2.33
CA LYS A 517 -20.49 11.56 -2.37
C LYS A 517 -21.57 10.54 -2.06
N GLU A 518 -21.61 9.43 -2.79
CA GLU A 518 -22.69 8.44 -2.65
C GLU A 518 -22.64 7.69 -1.31
N SER A 519 -21.45 7.41 -0.78
CA SER A 519 -21.25 6.88 0.58
C SER A 519 -21.80 7.80 1.69
N GLU A 520 -21.91 9.10 1.38
CA GLU A 520 -22.53 10.13 2.23
C GLU A 520 -23.98 10.42 1.82
N GLY A 521 -24.60 9.63 0.95
CA GLY A 521 -25.98 9.80 0.51
C GLY A 521 -26.22 11.03 -0.38
N ILE A 522 -25.16 11.67 -0.86
CA ILE A 522 -25.24 12.75 -1.84
C ILE A 522 -25.29 12.11 -3.23
N GLN A 523 -26.50 12.01 -3.78
CA GLN A 523 -26.75 11.40 -5.08
C GLN A 523 -26.18 12.27 -6.21
N LYS A 524 -25.09 11.80 -6.83
CA LYS A 524 -24.40 12.48 -7.94
C LYS A 524 -24.17 11.57 -9.14
N LEU A 525 -24.14 10.26 -8.94
CA LEU A 525 -23.98 9.30 -10.02
C LEU A 525 -25.26 9.14 -10.82
N ASP A 526 -25.08 8.72 -12.07
CA ASP A 526 -26.18 8.22 -12.88
C ASP A 526 -26.88 7.03 -12.21
N LYS A 527 -28.18 6.86 -12.48
CA LYS A 527 -28.96 5.76 -11.89
C LYS A 527 -28.38 4.39 -12.25
N GLU A 528 -28.03 4.16 -13.51
CA GLU A 528 -27.52 2.87 -13.96
C GLU A 528 -26.14 2.58 -13.35
N VAL A 529 -25.25 3.57 -13.34
CA VAL A 529 -23.91 3.44 -12.72
C VAL A 529 -24.02 3.12 -11.23
N ARG A 530 -24.93 3.79 -10.51
CA ARG A 530 -25.20 3.50 -9.09
C ARG A 530 -25.63 2.05 -8.88
N GLU A 531 -26.50 1.51 -9.73
CA GLU A 531 -26.94 0.12 -9.64
C GLU A 531 -25.82 -0.88 -9.92
N VAL A 532 -24.97 -0.58 -10.90
CA VAL A 532 -23.76 -1.37 -11.19
C VAL A 532 -22.82 -1.37 -9.98
N PHE A 533 -22.51 -0.19 -9.43
CA PHE A 533 -21.59 -0.06 -8.31
C PHE A 533 -22.15 -0.70 -7.04
N TRP A 534 -23.43 -0.51 -6.75
CA TRP A 534 -24.08 -1.16 -5.62
C TRP A 534 -23.97 -2.70 -5.66
N ARG A 535 -24.07 -3.30 -6.85
CA ARG A 535 -23.99 -4.75 -7.04
C ARG A 535 -22.56 -5.27 -6.97
N TYR A 536 -21.61 -4.61 -7.64
CA TYR A 536 -20.26 -5.14 -7.86
C TYR A 536 -19.18 -4.51 -6.96
N MET A 537 -19.50 -3.41 -6.29
CA MET A 537 -18.64 -2.68 -5.34
C MET A 537 -19.49 -2.24 -4.14
N PRO A 538 -20.14 -3.20 -3.44
CA PRO A 538 -21.11 -2.88 -2.41
C PRO A 538 -20.45 -2.13 -1.25
N PHE A 539 -21.16 -1.13 -0.73
CA PHE A 539 -20.76 -0.49 0.52
C PHE A 539 -20.81 -1.46 1.71
N SER A 540 -20.06 -1.16 2.76
CA SER A 540 -20.18 -1.83 4.05
C SER A 540 -21.59 -1.76 4.62
N ASP A 541 -21.97 -2.74 5.44
CA ASP A 541 -23.31 -2.81 6.03
C ASP A 541 -23.63 -1.58 6.89
N SER A 542 -22.62 -1.00 7.55
CA SER A 542 -22.75 0.23 8.32
C SER A 542 -23.12 1.44 7.43
N VAL A 543 -22.49 1.56 6.26
CA VAL A 543 -22.81 2.60 5.27
C VAL A 543 -24.18 2.32 4.66
N LYS A 544 -24.51 1.08 4.29
CA LYS A 544 -25.83 0.72 3.76
C LYS A 544 -26.96 1.07 4.74
N ALA A 545 -26.78 0.79 6.03
CA ALA A 545 -27.74 1.14 7.07
C ALA A 545 -27.95 2.67 7.16
N LYS A 546 -26.86 3.45 7.15
CA LYS A 546 -26.91 4.92 7.13
C LYS A 546 -27.60 5.46 5.88
N LEU A 547 -27.38 4.86 4.72
CA LEU A 547 -27.94 5.31 3.44
C LEU A 547 -29.42 4.99 3.28
N LYS A 548 -29.87 3.86 3.84
CA LYS A 548 -31.27 3.42 3.81
C LYS A 548 -32.23 4.50 4.31
N ASP A 549 -31.84 5.25 5.34
CA ASP A 549 -32.66 6.29 5.95
C ASP A 549 -32.52 7.66 5.27
N ARG A 550 -31.53 7.84 4.39
CA ARG A 550 -31.25 9.14 3.73
C ARG A 550 -32.07 9.37 2.47
N ALA A 551 -32.34 8.33 1.68
CA ALA A 551 -33.11 8.47 0.44
C ALA A 551 -33.77 7.16 -0.01
N LEU A 552 -34.93 7.29 -0.65
CA LEU A 552 -35.73 6.18 -1.17
C LEU A 552 -34.94 5.27 -2.12
N VAL A 553 -34.08 5.85 -2.96
CA VAL A 553 -33.25 5.08 -3.92
C VAL A 553 -32.37 4.04 -3.22
N TYR A 554 -31.80 4.37 -2.06
CA TYR A 554 -30.95 3.44 -1.31
C TYR A 554 -31.80 2.42 -0.54
N GLN A 555 -32.98 2.82 -0.08
CA GLN A 555 -33.94 1.88 0.52
C GLN A 555 -34.35 0.78 -0.47
N GLU A 556 -34.65 1.15 -1.71
CA GLU A 556 -34.95 0.22 -2.80
C GLU A 556 -33.77 -0.70 -3.14
N LEU A 557 -32.54 -0.17 -3.15
CA LEU A 557 -31.32 -0.96 -3.36
C LEU A 557 -31.09 -1.99 -2.23
N CYS A 558 -31.24 -1.58 -0.97
CA CYS A 558 -31.17 -2.49 0.18
C CYS A 558 -32.24 -3.58 0.11
N GLN A 559 -33.47 -3.25 -0.28
CA GLN A 559 -34.53 -4.24 -0.43
C GLN A 559 -34.24 -5.24 -1.55
N ARG A 560 -33.66 -4.78 -2.66
CA ARG A 560 -33.21 -5.67 -3.75
C ARG A 560 -32.11 -6.62 -3.30
N ASP A 561 -31.16 -6.17 -2.47
CA ASP A 561 -30.13 -7.03 -1.90
C ASP A 561 -30.73 -8.12 -1.00
N LEU A 562 -31.70 -7.77 -0.13
CA LEU A 562 -32.40 -8.75 0.71
C LEU A 562 -33.13 -9.81 -0.13
N ASN A 563 -33.79 -9.39 -1.21
CA ASN A 563 -34.49 -10.31 -2.10
C ASN A 563 -33.51 -11.26 -2.82
N ARG A 564 -32.33 -10.78 -3.19
CA ARG A 564 -31.26 -11.62 -3.78
C ARG A 564 -30.72 -12.62 -2.78
N GLN A 565 -30.42 -12.20 -1.55
CA GLN A 565 -29.94 -13.11 -0.50
C GLN A 565 -30.94 -14.25 -0.21
N MET A 566 -32.25 -13.94 -0.24
CA MET A 566 -33.32 -14.93 -0.10
C MET A 566 -33.42 -15.89 -1.30
N SER A 567 -33.07 -15.43 -2.50
CA SER A 567 -33.11 -16.22 -3.74
C SER A 567 -31.85 -17.06 -3.96
N ASP A 568 -30.68 -16.58 -3.55
CA ASP A 568 -29.39 -17.27 -3.67
C ASP A 568 -29.20 -18.32 -2.55
N GLY A 569 -30.06 -18.29 -1.52
CA GLY A 569 -30.11 -19.26 -0.41
C GLY A 569 -30.97 -20.51 -0.67
N TYR A 570 -31.38 -20.76 -1.92
CA TYR A 570 -32.17 -21.93 -2.35
C TYR A 570 -31.38 -22.89 -3.23
#